data_AF-A0A9W3B0Z2-F1
#
_entry.id   AF-A0A9W3B0Z2-F1
#
_cell.length_a   1.000
_cell.length_b   1.000
_cell.length_c   1.000
_cell.angle_alpha   90.00
_cell.angle_beta   90.00
_cell.angle_gamma   90.00
#
_symmetry.space_group_name_H-M   'P 1'
#
loop_
_entity.id
_entity.type
_entity.pdbx_description
1 polymer ?
#
loop_
_entity_poly.entity_id
_entity_poly.type
_entity_poly.pdbx_seq_one_letter_code
_entity_poly.pdbx_strand_id
1 'polypeptide(L)'
;MGKLYSTLPYCLRKLPENQPRNRQEYMIRKWMNPGEIEVYFDGSNKFLYEAKTMAQQLEEIKQQRQKIISTCQEQTKYLRALIEDKPPAPVMDLVNMRQRYDRAVQQTSKQYRKQTKNSTTG
;
A
#
# COMPACT_ATOMS: atom_id res chain seq x y z
N MET A 1 -44.04 -37.21 12.27
CA MET A 1 -42.60 -37.24 11.94
C MET A 1 -42.08 -35.82 12.03
N GLY A 2 -40.99 -35.55 12.77
CA GLY A 2 -40.39 -34.20 12.81
C GLY A 2 -39.89 -33.66 14.16
N LYS A 3 -40.04 -34.38 15.29
CA LYS A 3 -39.58 -33.97 16.64
C LYS A 3 -38.03 -34.02 16.83
N LEU A 4 -37.24 -33.77 15.79
CA LEU A 4 -35.77 -33.85 15.86
C LEU A 4 -35.09 -32.50 16.15
N TYR A 5 -35.77 -31.38 15.93
CA TYR A 5 -35.18 -30.05 16.06
C TYR A 5 -35.52 -29.31 17.37
N SER A 6 -36.51 -29.79 18.14
CA SER A 6 -36.86 -29.23 19.46
C SER A 6 -35.95 -29.72 20.59
N THR A 7 -35.10 -30.73 20.33
CA THR A 7 -34.21 -31.36 21.32
C THR A 7 -32.81 -30.76 21.36
N LEU A 8 -32.41 -29.98 20.35
CA LEU A 8 -31.11 -29.31 20.35
C LEU A 8 -31.12 -28.10 21.30
N PRO A 9 -30.14 -27.96 22.21
CA PRO A 9 -29.92 -26.75 22.99
C PRO A 9 -29.88 -25.49 22.11
N TYR A 10 -30.38 -24.37 22.64
CA TYR A 10 -30.48 -23.10 21.91
C TYR A 10 -29.14 -22.65 21.30
N CYS A 11 -28.04 -22.83 22.02
CA CYS A 11 -26.69 -22.50 21.55
C CYS A 11 -26.25 -23.31 20.31
N LEU A 12 -26.60 -24.61 20.23
CA LEU A 12 -26.28 -25.45 19.07
C LEU A 12 -27.17 -25.13 17.86
N ARG A 13 -28.37 -24.61 18.08
CA ARG A 13 -29.28 -24.16 17.00
C ARG A 13 -28.83 -22.88 16.31
N LYS A 14 -28.03 -22.05 17.00
CA LYS A 14 -27.47 -20.81 16.46
C LYS A 14 -26.14 -21.03 15.72
N LEU A 15 -25.58 -22.24 15.77
CA LEU A 15 -24.37 -22.57 15.01
C LEU A 15 -24.61 -22.43 13.50
N PRO A 16 -23.65 -21.88 12.73
CA PRO A 16 -23.79 -21.65 11.28
C PRO A 16 -24.20 -22.91 10.50
N GLU A 17 -23.71 -24.07 10.91
CA GLU A 17 -23.98 -25.36 10.27
C GLU A 17 -25.45 -25.78 10.36
N ASN A 18 -26.14 -25.32 11.41
CA ASN A 18 -27.53 -25.65 11.70
C ASN A 18 -28.50 -24.53 11.28
N GLN A 19 -28.05 -23.44 10.67
CA GLN A 19 -28.90 -22.35 10.20
C GLN A 19 -29.45 -22.62 8.78
N PRO A 20 -30.68 -22.16 8.45
CA PRO A 20 -31.22 -22.34 7.11
C PRO A 20 -30.40 -21.56 6.10
N ARG A 21 -29.96 -22.19 5.00
CA ARG A 21 -29.07 -21.58 4.00
C ARG A 21 -29.82 -20.80 2.91
N ASN A 22 -31.11 -21.06 2.79
CA ASN A 22 -31.97 -20.46 1.78
C ASN A 22 -33.37 -20.16 2.33
N ARG A 23 -34.14 -19.38 1.57
CA ARG A 23 -35.51 -18.98 1.95
C ARG A 23 -36.45 -20.16 2.13
N GLN A 24 -36.29 -21.23 1.35
CA GLN A 24 -37.17 -22.41 1.42
C GLN A 24 -36.94 -23.21 2.71
N GLU A 25 -35.68 -23.45 3.08
CA GLU A 25 -35.28 -24.07 4.34
C GLU A 25 -35.77 -23.26 5.54
N TYR A 26 -35.71 -21.93 5.45
CA TYR A 26 -36.28 -21.06 6.47
C TYR A 26 -37.80 -21.26 6.60
N MET A 27 -38.54 -21.26 5.49
CA MET A 27 -40.00 -21.44 5.52
C MET A 27 -40.39 -22.80 6.13
N ILE A 28 -39.68 -23.86 5.76
CA ILE A 28 -39.86 -25.20 6.33
C ILE A 28 -39.59 -25.16 7.83
N ARG A 29 -38.50 -24.51 8.27
CA ARG A 29 -38.14 -24.44 9.69
C ARG A 29 -39.11 -23.60 10.50
N LYS A 30 -39.62 -22.49 9.94
CA LYS A 30 -40.66 -21.66 10.56
C LYS A 30 -41.96 -22.44 10.76
N TRP A 31 -42.34 -23.27 9.79
CA TRP A 31 -43.50 -24.16 9.92
C TRP A 31 -43.30 -25.25 10.96
N MET A 32 -42.09 -25.78 11.05
CA MET A 32 -41.75 -26.84 12.02
C MET A 32 -41.61 -26.29 13.45
N ASN A 33 -41.18 -25.03 13.63
CA ASN A 33 -40.94 -24.40 14.93
C ASN A 33 -41.54 -22.97 15.00
N PRO A 34 -42.87 -22.84 15.12
CA PRO A 34 -43.56 -21.54 15.09
C PRO A 34 -43.24 -20.61 16.28
N GLY A 35 -42.61 -21.12 17.35
CA GLY A 35 -42.17 -20.34 18.51
C GLY A 35 -40.75 -19.76 18.43
N GLU A 36 -39.97 -20.09 17.39
CA GLU A 36 -38.66 -19.47 17.17
C GLU A 36 -38.83 -18.13 16.46
N ILE A 37 -39.12 -17.08 17.22
CA ILE A 37 -39.12 -15.71 16.72
C ILE A 37 -37.68 -15.17 16.91
N GLU A 38 -37.11 -14.68 15.81
CA GLU A 38 -35.93 -13.80 15.70
C GLU A 38 -34.55 -14.40 15.33
N VAL A 39 -33.84 -13.54 14.57
CA VAL A 39 -32.43 -13.54 14.18
C VAL A 39 -32.04 -14.22 12.85
N TYR A 40 -32.84 -14.10 11.78
CA TYR A 40 -32.41 -14.53 10.43
C TYR A 40 -32.53 -13.45 9.34
N PHE A 41 -33.25 -12.36 9.60
CA PHE A 41 -33.46 -11.27 8.65
C PHE A 41 -33.28 -9.93 9.37
N ASP A 42 -32.66 -8.97 8.68
CA ASP A 42 -32.69 -7.57 9.08
C ASP A 42 -34.13 -7.03 8.94
N GLY A 43 -34.44 -5.91 9.59
CA GLY A 43 -35.73 -5.19 9.50
C GLY A 43 -36.16 -4.82 8.08
N SER A 44 -35.25 -4.98 7.10
CA SER A 44 -35.49 -4.83 5.67
C SER A 44 -35.80 -6.15 4.92
N ASN A 45 -36.10 -7.26 5.62
CA ASN A 45 -36.34 -8.61 5.05
C ASN A 45 -35.18 -9.19 4.21
N LYS A 46 -33.94 -8.72 4.45
CA LYS A 46 -32.73 -9.30 3.84
C LYS A 46 -32.12 -10.36 4.74
N PHE A 47 -31.77 -11.50 4.15
CA PHE A 47 -31.17 -12.64 4.85
C PHE A 47 -29.78 -12.23 5.38
N LEU A 48 -29.53 -12.42 6.68
CA LEU A 48 -28.37 -11.85 7.37
C LEU A 48 -27.07 -12.66 7.23
N TYR A 49 -27.06 -13.80 6.52
CA TYR A 49 -25.84 -14.62 6.39
C TYR A 49 -25.55 -15.08 4.95
N GLU A 50 -24.65 -14.39 4.27
CA GLU A 50 -23.59 -15.13 3.56
C GLU A 50 -22.37 -15.11 4.47
N ALA A 51 -22.30 -16.08 5.39
CA ALA A 51 -21.10 -16.26 6.19
C ALA A 51 -19.97 -16.69 5.25
N LYS A 52 -19.18 -15.75 4.72
CA LYS A 52 -17.84 -16.10 4.26
C LYS A 52 -17.19 -16.82 5.44
N THR A 53 -16.89 -18.09 5.25
CA THR A 53 -16.29 -18.89 6.32
C THR A 53 -15.04 -18.18 6.83
N MET A 54 -14.72 -18.27 8.13
CA MET A 54 -13.49 -17.67 8.67
C MET A 54 -12.25 -18.01 7.83
N ALA A 55 -12.24 -19.21 7.21
CA ALA A 55 -11.23 -19.63 6.24
C ALA A 55 -11.14 -18.73 5.00
N GLN A 56 -12.28 -18.35 4.40
CA GLN A 56 -12.32 -17.43 3.26
C GLN A 56 -11.86 -16.02 3.65
N GLN A 57 -12.24 -15.53 4.83
CA GLN A 57 -11.79 -14.23 5.33
C GLN A 57 -10.26 -14.22 5.56
N LEU A 58 -9.72 -15.30 6.12
CA LEU A 58 -8.28 -15.46 6.31
C LEU A 58 -7.53 -15.54 4.97
N GLU A 59 -8.09 -16.23 3.98
CA GLU A 59 -7.48 -16.32 2.64
C GLU A 59 -7.50 -14.96 1.94
N GLU A 60 -8.58 -14.17 2.08
CA GLU A 60 -8.64 -12.80 1.55
C GLU A 60 -7.59 -11.89 2.20
N ILE A 61 -7.43 -11.96 3.53
CA ILE A 61 -6.40 -11.20 4.25
C ILE A 61 -5.00 -11.62 3.79
N LYS A 62 -4.75 -12.91 3.59
CA LYS A 62 -3.48 -13.43 3.09
C LYS A 62 -3.17 -12.92 1.69
N GLN A 63 -4.15 -12.94 0.79
CA GLN A 63 -4.00 -12.41 -0.57
C GLN A 63 -3.74 -10.90 -0.58
N GLN A 64 -4.45 -10.14 0.26
CA GLN A 64 -4.22 -8.71 0.41
C GLN A 64 -2.81 -8.41 0.93
N ARG A 65 -2.36 -9.14 1.95
CA ARG A 65 -1.01 -9.00 2.49
C ARG A 65 0.06 -9.30 1.43
N GLN A 66 -0.13 -10.34 0.63
CA GLN A 66 0.81 -10.69 -0.43
C GLN A 66 0.93 -9.59 -1.48
N LYS A 67 -0.20 -8.98 -1.89
CA LYS A 67 -0.21 -7.84 -2.81
C LYS A 67 0.55 -6.63 -2.26
N ILE A 68 0.36 -6.31 -0.99
CA ILE A 68 1.06 -5.18 -0.35
C ILE A 68 2.56 -5.44 -0.35
N ILE A 69 2.99 -6.66 0.01
CA ILE A 69 4.40 -7.02 0.03
C ILE A 69 5.02 -6.91 -1.37
N SER A 70 4.35 -7.41 -2.42
CA SER A 70 4.86 -7.29 -3.78
C SER A 70 4.99 -5.83 -4.22
N THR A 71 4.01 -4.98 -3.92
CA THR A 71 4.06 -3.55 -4.25
C THR A 71 5.22 -2.86 -3.53
N CYS A 72 5.43 -3.15 -2.25
CA CYS A 72 6.56 -2.60 -1.49
C CYS A 72 7.91 -3.05 -2.07
N GLN A 73 8.02 -4.30 -2.53
CA GLN A 73 9.24 -4.81 -3.19
C GLN A 73 9.51 -4.11 -4.52
N GLU A 74 8.49 -3.83 -5.32
CA GLU A 74 8.64 -3.09 -6.57
C GLU A 74 9.06 -1.63 -6.32
N GLN A 75 8.41 -0.96 -5.38
CA GLN A 75 8.76 0.41 -5.01
C GLN A 75 10.18 0.52 -4.46
N THR A 76 10.62 -0.43 -3.64
CA THR A 76 12.00 -0.44 -3.12
C THR A 76 13.03 -0.69 -4.22
N LYS A 77 12.74 -1.55 -5.20
CA LYS A 77 13.60 -1.72 -6.39
C LYS A 77 13.71 -0.43 -7.18
N TYR A 78 12.59 0.26 -7.41
CA TYR A 78 12.57 1.54 -8.11
C TYR A 78 13.39 2.61 -7.38
N LEU A 79 13.21 2.75 -6.07
CA LEU A 79 13.98 3.69 -5.25
C LEU A 79 15.48 3.36 -5.27
N ARG A 80 15.86 2.09 -5.24
CA ARG A 80 17.25 1.67 -5.34
C ARG A 80 17.86 2.08 -6.68
N ALA A 81 17.15 1.84 -7.78
CA ALA A 81 17.60 2.26 -9.11
C ALA A 81 17.84 3.78 -9.17
N LEU A 82 16.93 4.60 -8.64
CA LEU A 82 17.11 6.05 -8.60
C LEU A 82 18.33 6.52 -7.79
N ILE A 83 18.75 5.76 -6.78
CA ILE A 83 19.93 6.06 -5.97
C ILE A 83 21.20 5.62 -6.70
N GLU A 84 21.19 4.45 -7.32
CA GLU A 84 22.34 3.90 -8.05
C GLU A 84 22.63 4.67 -9.34
N ASP A 85 21.61 5.21 -10.02
CA ASP A 85 21.75 5.98 -11.26
C ASP A 85 22.12 7.46 -11.03
N LYS A 86 22.36 7.88 -9.78
CA LYS A 86 22.85 9.25 -9.54
C LYS A 86 24.28 9.36 -10.04
N PRO A 87 24.57 10.21 -11.06
CA PRO A 87 25.93 10.46 -11.45
C PRO A 87 26.70 11.00 -10.24
N PRO A 88 27.97 10.62 -10.07
CA PRO A 88 28.80 11.18 -9.00
C PRO A 88 28.71 12.70 -9.11
N ALA A 89 28.44 13.35 -7.97
CA ALA A 89 28.41 14.81 -7.92
C ALA A 89 29.69 15.33 -8.59
N PRO A 90 29.59 16.32 -9.49
CA PRO A 90 30.76 16.81 -10.21
C PRO A 90 31.79 17.27 -9.18
N VAL A 91 32.90 16.54 -9.11
CA VAL A 91 34.00 16.88 -8.21
C VAL A 91 34.62 18.15 -8.76
N MET A 92 34.31 19.28 -8.15
CA MET A 92 34.93 20.55 -8.53
C MET A 92 36.40 20.53 -8.10
N ASP A 93 37.30 20.52 -9.08
CA ASP A 93 38.73 20.68 -8.82
C ASP A 93 39.04 22.15 -8.52
N LEU A 94 38.88 22.50 -7.24
CA LEU A 94 39.12 23.84 -6.72
C LEU A 94 40.57 24.29 -6.93
N VAL A 95 41.52 23.35 -6.99
CA VAL A 95 42.93 23.66 -7.21
C VAL A 95 43.15 24.12 -8.65
N ASN A 96 42.61 23.39 -9.63
CA ASN A 96 42.68 23.79 -11.02
C ASN A 96 41.90 25.08 -11.29
N MET A 97 40.73 25.28 -10.66
CA MET A 97 39.99 26.54 -10.78
C MET A 97 40.78 27.73 -10.23
N ARG A 98 41.42 27.58 -9.07
CA ARG A 98 42.29 28.61 -8.48
C ARG A 98 43.48 28.93 -9.37
N GLN A 99 44.15 27.91 -9.93
CA GLN A 99 45.27 28.13 -10.85
C GLN A 99 44.86 28.90 -12.11
N ARG A 100 43.67 28.62 -12.67
CA ARG A 100 43.13 29.38 -13.81
C ARG A 100 42.86 30.84 -13.44
N TYR A 101 42.29 31.07 -12.27
CA TYR A 101 42.07 32.42 -11.75
C TYR A 101 43.37 33.19 -11.59
N ASP A 102 44.38 32.60 -10.94
CA ASP A 102 45.68 33.23 -10.72
C ASP A 102 46.39 33.57 -12.04
N ARG A 103 46.31 32.68 -13.04
CA ARG A 103 46.85 32.94 -14.39
C ARG A 103 46.13 34.10 -15.07
N ALA A 104 44.80 34.18 -14.98
CA ALA A 104 44.03 35.27 -15.55
C ALA A 104 44.41 36.62 -14.92
N VAL A 105 44.53 36.67 -13.59
CA VAL A 105 44.97 37.87 -12.84
C VAL A 105 46.39 38.29 -13.23
N GLN A 106 47.30 37.34 -13.42
CA GLN A 106 48.66 37.64 -13.88
C GLN A 106 48.69 38.16 -15.32
N GLN A 107 47.81 37.65 -16.20
CA GLN A 107 47.72 38.12 -17.58
C GLN A 107 47.14 39.53 -17.68
N THR A 108 46.04 39.81 -16.96
CA THR A 108 45.43 41.14 -16.93
C THR A 108 46.40 42.17 -16.36
N SER A 109 47.05 41.88 -15.23
CA SER A 109 48.04 42.79 -14.64
C SER A 109 49.24 43.06 -15.57
N LYS A 110 49.71 42.06 -16.32
CA LYS A 110 50.74 42.24 -17.36
C LYS A 110 50.25 43.13 -18.51
N GLN A 111 49.00 42.98 -18.94
CA GLN A 111 48.41 43.83 -19.98
C GLN A 111 48.29 45.29 -19.52
N TYR A 112 47.77 45.52 -18.32
CA TYR A 112 47.70 46.87 -17.73
C TYR A 112 49.08 47.52 -17.63
N ARG A 113 50.11 46.80 -17.17
CA ARG A 113 51.49 47.32 -17.09
C ARG A 113 52.09 47.65 -18.46
N LYS A 114 51.71 46.94 -19.52
CA LYS A 114 52.15 47.25 -20.89
C LYS A 114 51.45 48.49 -21.43
N GLN A 115 50.15 48.64 -21.15
CA GLN A 115 49.39 49.82 -21.55
C GLN A 115 49.89 51.09 -20.85
N THR A 116 50.18 51.04 -19.54
CA THR A 116 50.69 52.20 -18.81
C THR A 116 52.08 52.64 -19.28
N LYS A 117 52.98 51.70 -19.58
CA LYS A 117 54.30 52.03 -20.15
C LYS A 117 54.20 52.72 -21.50
N ASN A 118 53.30 52.25 -22.37
CA ASN A 118 53.10 52.83 -23.70
C ASN A 118 52.43 54.22 -23.65
N SER A 119 51.64 54.52 -22.62
CA SER A 119 51.02 55.85 -22.43
C SER A 119 51.95 56.91 -21.83
N THR A 120 53.10 56.54 -21.25
CA THR A 120 54.06 57.48 -20.64
C THR A 120 55.21 57.86 -21.59
N THR A 121 55.27 57.27 -22.80
CA THR A 121 56.32 57.52 -23.80
C THR A 121 55.81 58.17 -25.10
N GLY A 122 54.57 58.68 -25.11
CA GLY A 122 54.02 59.55 -26.16
C GLY A 122 53.74 60.94 -25.61
#